data_AF-A0A9W4MD26-F1
#
_entry.id   AF-A0A9W4MD26-F1
#
_cell.length_a   1.000
_cell.length_b   1.000
_cell.length_c   1.000
_cell.angle_alpha   90.00
_cell.angle_beta   90.00
_cell.angle_gamma   90.00
#
_symmetry.space_group_name_H-M   'P 1'
#
loop_
_entity.id
_entity.type
_entity.pdbx_description
1 polymer ?
#
loop_
_entity_poly.entity_id
_entity_poly.type
_entity_poly.pdbx_seq_one_letter_code
_entity_poly.pdbx_strand_id
1 'polypeptide(L)'
;MTDSPVGRLAWIAERFAQWTDSHSPVSDDRMLTDISLYWLTATAAHSTRLHRVAPRGPGVPCPVPLAMAMFVHDITQSVRALAERLFDVRHWWGFDRGGHFAAMEVPQLLAEDVRDFFLARMEYGWRVHSPSRSAATASGSSCMALCPVGRSWTCHPGSAWSRARSPANGVRSSQPEQ
;
A
#
# COMPACT_ATOMS: atom_id res chain seq x y z
N MET A 1 -26.77 -11.95 -16.35
CA MET A 1 -26.57 -11.63 -14.91
C MET A 1 -27.67 -10.74 -14.30
N THR A 2 -28.62 -10.21 -15.10
CA THR A 2 -29.84 -9.54 -14.60
C THR A 2 -31.09 -10.42 -14.72
N ASP A 3 -30.92 -11.63 -15.24
CA ASP A 3 -31.93 -12.63 -15.55
C ASP A 3 -32.34 -13.48 -14.35
N SER A 4 -31.48 -13.60 -13.33
CA SER A 4 -31.80 -14.34 -12.10
C SER A 4 -31.11 -13.73 -10.86
N PRO A 5 -31.85 -13.41 -9.79
CA PRO A 5 -31.26 -12.96 -8.53
C PRO A 5 -30.47 -14.07 -7.84
N VAL A 6 -30.89 -15.34 -7.99
CA VAL A 6 -30.18 -16.50 -7.45
C VAL A 6 -28.85 -16.70 -8.15
N GLY A 7 -28.80 -16.56 -9.47
CA GLY A 7 -27.54 -16.65 -10.23
C GLY A 7 -26.55 -15.55 -9.84
N ARG A 8 -27.06 -14.33 -9.58
CA ARG A 8 -26.23 -13.23 -9.08
C ARG A 8 -25.70 -13.48 -7.68
N LEU A 9 -26.55 -13.98 -6.78
CA LEU A 9 -26.18 -14.35 -5.43
C LEU A 9 -25.07 -15.40 -5.47
N ALA A 10 -25.25 -16.49 -6.22
CA ALA A 10 -24.26 -17.56 -6.31
C ALA A 10 -22.89 -17.04 -6.78
N TRP A 11 -22.87 -16.19 -7.81
CA TRP A 11 -21.64 -15.64 -8.36
C TRP A 11 -20.87 -14.74 -7.37
N ILE A 12 -21.57 -13.84 -6.67
CA ILE A 12 -20.95 -12.89 -5.75
C ILE A 12 -20.59 -13.59 -4.43
N ALA A 13 -21.47 -14.43 -3.89
CA ALA A 13 -21.23 -15.17 -2.65
C ALA A 13 -20.01 -16.09 -2.75
N GLU A 14 -19.74 -16.68 -3.93
CA GLU A 14 -18.53 -17.45 -4.16
C GLU A 14 -17.25 -16.60 -3.92
N ARG A 15 -17.25 -15.33 -4.32
CA ARG A 15 -16.11 -14.42 -4.09
C ARG A 15 -15.92 -14.12 -2.62
N PHE A 16 -17.01 -13.87 -1.88
CA PHE A 16 -16.95 -13.72 -0.42
C PHE A 16 -16.40 -14.99 0.24
N ALA A 17 -16.86 -16.18 -0.16
CA ALA A 17 -16.39 -17.43 0.41
C ALA A 17 -14.90 -17.70 0.13
N GLN A 18 -14.39 -17.29 -1.04
CA GLN A 18 -13.00 -17.54 -1.44
C GLN A 18 -12.00 -16.50 -0.95
N TRP A 19 -12.41 -15.24 -0.77
CA TRP A 19 -11.49 -14.11 -0.61
C TRP A 19 -11.51 -13.49 0.79
N THR A 20 -12.38 -13.97 1.67
CA THR A 20 -12.50 -13.53 3.07
C THR A 20 -11.61 -14.39 3.97
N ASP A 21 -11.05 -13.79 5.01
CA ASP A 21 -10.42 -14.54 6.10
C ASP A 21 -11.47 -15.32 6.91
N SER A 22 -11.26 -16.62 7.03
CA SER A 22 -12.12 -17.52 7.83
C SER A 22 -12.24 -17.12 9.31
N HIS A 23 -11.25 -16.40 9.84
CA HIS A 23 -11.23 -15.92 11.22
C HIS A 23 -11.89 -14.54 11.41
N SER A 24 -12.20 -13.83 10.33
CA SER A 24 -12.95 -12.57 10.34
C SER A 24 -13.99 -12.53 9.22
N PRO A 25 -15.00 -13.43 9.26
CA PRO A 25 -15.97 -13.55 8.18
C PRO A 25 -16.85 -12.30 8.06
N VAL A 26 -17.19 -11.95 6.81
CA VAL A 26 -18.24 -10.97 6.52
C VAL A 26 -19.59 -11.58 6.87
N SER A 27 -20.44 -10.83 7.58
CA SER A 27 -21.78 -11.31 7.96
C SER A 27 -22.69 -11.49 6.73
N ASP A 28 -23.58 -12.49 6.80
CA ASP A 28 -24.57 -12.74 5.75
C ASP A 28 -25.39 -11.50 5.41
N ASP A 29 -25.80 -10.73 6.41
CA ASP A 29 -26.54 -9.47 6.20
C ASP A 29 -25.75 -8.45 5.37
N ARG A 30 -24.43 -8.32 5.61
CA ARG A 30 -23.58 -7.40 4.85
C ARG A 30 -23.39 -7.88 3.41
N MET A 31 -23.14 -9.17 3.25
CA MET A 31 -23.01 -9.80 1.93
C MET A 31 -24.31 -9.67 1.13
N LEU A 32 -25.46 -10.01 1.72
CA LEU A 32 -26.77 -9.91 1.08
C LEU A 32 -27.15 -8.47 0.78
N THR A 33 -26.74 -7.51 1.62
CA THR A 33 -26.92 -6.08 1.34
C THR A 33 -26.15 -5.67 0.08
N ASP A 34 -24.87 -6.06 -0.05
CA ASP A 34 -24.07 -5.76 -1.25
C ASP A 34 -24.68 -6.41 -2.51
N ILE A 35 -25.04 -7.70 -2.44
CA ILE A 35 -25.69 -8.42 -3.54
C ILE A 35 -27.01 -7.75 -3.94
N SER A 36 -27.81 -7.32 -2.97
CA SER A 36 -29.07 -6.62 -3.19
C SER A 36 -28.86 -5.26 -3.85
N LEU A 37 -27.82 -4.51 -3.46
CA LEU A 37 -27.47 -3.25 -4.11
C LEU A 37 -27.11 -3.47 -5.58
N TYR A 38 -26.28 -4.48 -5.88
CA TYR A 38 -26.01 -4.85 -7.27
C TYR A 38 -27.31 -5.17 -8.01
N TRP A 39 -28.20 -5.98 -7.42
CA TRP A 39 -29.49 -6.39 -8.00
C TRP A 39 -30.37 -5.18 -8.34
N LEU A 40 -30.72 -4.39 -7.34
CA LEU A 40 -31.67 -3.29 -7.44
C LEU A 40 -31.19 -2.15 -8.35
N THR A 41 -29.87 -1.97 -8.47
CA THR A 41 -29.28 -0.93 -9.33
C THR A 41 -28.91 -1.41 -10.73
N ALA A 42 -29.09 -2.71 -11.03
CA ALA A 42 -28.71 -3.33 -12.30
C ALA A 42 -27.24 -3.09 -12.73
N THR A 43 -26.32 -2.96 -11.77
CA THR A 43 -24.93 -2.52 -12.02
C THR A 43 -23.93 -3.62 -12.41
N ALA A 44 -24.33 -4.90 -12.37
CA ALA A 44 -23.44 -6.04 -12.61
C ALA A 44 -22.67 -5.92 -13.94
N ALA A 45 -23.34 -5.60 -15.06
CA ALA A 45 -22.69 -5.49 -16.37
C ALA A 45 -21.73 -4.29 -16.48
N HIS A 46 -22.04 -3.18 -15.81
CA HIS A 46 -21.19 -1.99 -15.84
C HIS A 46 -19.93 -2.19 -15.00
N SER A 47 -20.05 -2.85 -13.83
CA SER A 47 -18.92 -3.11 -12.93
C SER A 47 -17.82 -3.95 -13.59
N THR A 48 -18.18 -4.91 -14.44
CA THR A 48 -17.22 -5.81 -15.10
C THR A 48 -16.52 -5.19 -16.29
N ARG A 49 -16.93 -3.99 -16.75
CA ARG A 49 -16.28 -3.28 -17.86
C ARG A 49 -14.79 -3.05 -17.60
N LEU A 50 -14.40 -2.86 -16.33
CA LEU A 50 -13.01 -2.68 -15.92
C LEU A 50 -12.12 -3.87 -16.34
N HIS A 51 -12.63 -5.11 -16.36
CA HIS A 51 -11.85 -6.27 -16.81
C HIS A 51 -11.47 -6.20 -18.30
N ARG A 52 -12.22 -5.45 -19.11
CA ARG A 52 -11.91 -5.22 -20.52
C ARG A 52 -10.99 -4.03 -20.74
N VAL A 53 -11.15 -2.96 -19.96
CA VAL A 53 -10.46 -1.68 -20.21
C VAL A 53 -9.23 -1.46 -19.33
N ALA A 54 -9.04 -2.27 -18.29
CA ALA A 54 -7.84 -2.20 -17.45
C ALA A 54 -6.58 -2.41 -18.31
N PRO A 55 -5.59 -1.50 -18.24
CA PRO A 55 -4.33 -1.66 -18.94
C PRO A 55 -3.68 -3.00 -18.56
N ARG A 56 -3.20 -3.75 -19.56
CA ARG A 56 -2.39 -4.94 -19.35
C ARG A 56 -0.93 -4.53 -19.51
N GLY A 57 -0.20 -4.40 -18.41
CA GLY A 57 1.20 -3.96 -18.43
C GLY A 57 1.62 -3.28 -17.12
N PRO A 58 2.88 -2.83 -17.02
CA PRO A 58 3.34 -2.09 -15.85
C PRO A 58 2.48 -0.84 -15.66
N GLY A 59 2.07 -0.62 -14.40
CA GLY A 59 1.20 0.50 -14.03
C GLY A 59 1.82 1.85 -14.35
N VAL A 60 0.97 2.87 -14.47
CA VAL A 60 1.43 4.26 -14.58
C VAL A 60 2.11 4.64 -13.26
N PRO A 61 3.32 5.24 -13.28
CA PRO A 61 3.98 5.69 -12.06
C PRO A 61 3.08 6.61 -11.24
N CYS A 62 3.02 6.37 -9.94
CA CYS A 62 2.29 7.22 -9.00
C CYS A 62 3.29 8.22 -8.37
N PRO A 63 3.22 9.52 -8.70
CA PRO A 63 4.17 10.50 -8.20
C PRO A 63 3.87 10.96 -6.76
N VAL A 64 2.75 10.51 -6.20
CA VAL A 64 2.35 10.88 -4.83
C VAL A 64 2.77 9.79 -3.84
N PRO A 65 3.07 10.16 -2.58
CA PRO A 65 3.35 9.20 -1.52
C PRO A 65 2.27 8.14 -1.41
N LEU A 66 2.70 6.89 -1.26
CA LEU A 66 1.83 5.74 -1.16
C LEU A 66 1.94 5.10 0.24
N ALA A 67 0.79 4.70 0.77
CA ALA A 67 0.67 3.79 1.89
C ALA A 67 0.16 2.42 1.40
N MET A 68 0.69 1.34 1.96
CA MET A 68 0.31 -0.03 1.62
C MET A 68 -0.03 -0.80 2.89
N ALA A 69 -1.29 -1.19 3.04
CA ALA A 69 -1.79 -2.09 4.07
C ALA A 69 -1.87 -3.52 3.51
N MET A 70 -1.12 -4.44 4.10
CA MET A 70 -1.04 -5.83 3.67
C MET A 70 -1.77 -6.74 4.64
N PHE A 71 -2.89 -7.33 4.21
CA PHE A 71 -3.66 -8.29 5.01
C PHE A 71 -3.30 -9.71 4.60
N VAL A 72 -2.97 -10.58 5.55
CA VAL A 72 -2.37 -11.90 5.27
C VAL A 72 -3.24 -12.82 4.41
N HIS A 73 -4.57 -12.67 4.45
CA HIS A 73 -5.50 -13.49 3.67
C HIS A 73 -6.02 -12.80 2.40
N ASP A 74 -5.46 -11.64 2.01
CA ASP A 74 -5.80 -10.99 0.74
C ASP A 74 -5.25 -11.80 -0.45
N ILE A 75 -6.04 -11.87 -1.52
CA ILE A 75 -5.70 -12.52 -2.79
C ILE A 75 -4.55 -11.81 -3.52
N THR A 76 -4.31 -10.53 -3.19
CA THR A 76 -3.23 -9.73 -3.78
C THR A 76 -2.12 -9.43 -2.77
N GLN A 77 -1.16 -10.36 -2.65
CA GLN A 77 0.04 -10.13 -1.85
C GLN A 77 1.11 -9.37 -2.65
N SER A 78 1.29 -8.09 -2.34
CA SER A 78 2.34 -7.27 -2.90
C SER A 78 3.69 -7.58 -2.25
N VAL A 79 4.74 -7.71 -3.08
CA VAL A 79 6.12 -7.84 -2.60
C VAL A 79 6.69 -6.45 -2.35
N ARG A 80 7.04 -6.16 -1.09
CA ARG A 80 7.55 -4.83 -0.67
C ARG A 80 8.67 -4.29 -1.58
N ALA A 81 9.67 -5.12 -1.86
CA ALA A 81 10.79 -4.74 -2.70
C ALA A 81 10.38 -4.37 -4.15
N LEU A 82 9.32 -4.98 -4.68
CA LEU A 82 8.78 -4.63 -6.00
C LEU A 82 7.96 -3.33 -5.91
N ALA A 83 7.17 -3.14 -4.86
CA ALA A 83 6.38 -1.94 -4.65
C ALA A 83 7.28 -0.70 -4.48
N GLU A 84 8.32 -0.78 -3.64
CA GLU A 84 9.29 0.31 -3.41
C GLU A 84 10.12 0.65 -4.65
N ARG A 85 10.23 -0.26 -5.63
CA ARG A 85 10.85 0.01 -6.94
C ARG A 85 9.94 0.79 -7.89
N LEU A 86 8.63 0.65 -7.72
CA LEU A 86 7.62 1.21 -8.64
C LEU A 86 6.96 2.49 -8.09
N PHE A 87 6.93 2.65 -6.76
CA PHE A 87 6.18 3.70 -6.09
C PHE A 87 6.97 4.34 -4.93
N ASP A 88 6.64 5.59 -4.60
CA ASP A 88 7.16 6.27 -3.41
C ASP A 88 6.41 5.81 -2.14
N VAL A 89 6.70 4.58 -1.68
CA VAL A 89 6.06 3.98 -0.50
C VAL A 89 6.61 4.62 0.77
N ARG A 90 5.74 5.30 1.53
CA ARG A 90 6.08 5.97 2.80
C ARG A 90 5.54 5.27 4.04
N HIS A 91 4.55 4.40 3.85
CA HIS A 91 3.94 3.63 4.92
C HIS A 91 3.70 2.21 4.44
N TRP A 92 4.11 1.24 5.24
CA TRP A 92 3.96 -0.18 4.94
C TRP A 92 3.62 -0.91 6.22
N TRP A 93 2.44 -1.52 6.26
CA TRP A 93 2.00 -2.31 7.41
C TRP A 93 1.52 -3.69 7.00
N GLY A 94 1.82 -4.69 7.84
CA GLY A 94 1.35 -6.07 7.68
C GLY A 94 0.43 -6.44 8.83
N PHE A 95 -0.75 -6.96 8.50
CA PHE A 95 -1.77 -7.43 9.43
C PHE A 95 -1.86 -8.96 9.39
N ASP A 96 -1.98 -9.57 10.57
CA ASP A 96 -2.07 -11.01 10.79
C ASP A 96 -3.49 -11.58 10.66
N ARG A 97 -4.48 -10.73 10.37
CA ARG A 97 -5.89 -11.06 10.21
C ARG A 97 -6.55 -10.13 9.18
N GLY A 98 -7.63 -10.59 8.58
CA GLY A 98 -8.33 -9.93 7.48
C GLY A 98 -7.86 -10.42 6.12
N GLY A 99 -8.78 -10.37 5.15
CA GLY A 99 -8.58 -10.78 3.78
C GLY A 99 -8.82 -9.64 2.79
N HIS A 100 -9.39 -10.00 1.63
CA HIS A 100 -9.60 -9.08 0.52
C HIS A 100 -10.59 -7.96 0.86
N PHE A 101 -11.57 -8.25 1.72
CA PHE A 101 -12.61 -7.30 2.11
C PHE A 101 -12.25 -6.64 3.45
N ALA A 102 -11.01 -6.18 3.63
CA ALA A 102 -10.51 -5.61 4.89
C ALA A 102 -11.45 -4.57 5.54
N ALA A 103 -12.12 -3.74 4.74
CA ALA A 103 -13.10 -2.76 5.22
C ALA A 103 -14.37 -3.38 5.84
N MET A 104 -14.70 -4.61 5.48
CA MET A 104 -15.82 -5.38 6.04
C MET A 104 -15.37 -6.36 7.12
N GLU A 105 -14.17 -6.92 7.00
CA GLU A 105 -13.62 -7.95 7.88
C GLU A 105 -12.98 -7.39 9.15
N VAL A 106 -12.15 -6.36 8.99
CA VAL A 106 -11.37 -5.73 10.06
C VAL A 106 -11.40 -4.20 9.98
N PRO A 107 -12.61 -3.58 9.99
CA PRO A 107 -12.78 -2.16 9.70
C PRO A 107 -11.95 -1.23 10.58
N GLN A 108 -11.78 -1.58 11.87
CA GLN A 108 -10.98 -0.77 12.80
C GLN A 108 -9.50 -0.77 12.42
N LEU A 109 -8.92 -1.92 12.07
CA LEU A 109 -7.51 -2.00 11.66
C LEU A 109 -7.26 -1.17 10.39
N LEU A 110 -8.14 -1.29 9.39
CA LEU A 110 -8.02 -0.49 8.17
C LEU A 110 -8.18 1.00 8.45
N ALA A 111 -9.15 1.40 9.29
CA ALA A 111 -9.40 2.80 9.59
C ALA A 111 -8.24 3.43 10.40
N GLU A 112 -7.67 2.69 11.34
CA GLU A 112 -6.50 3.11 12.12
C GLU A 112 -5.28 3.31 11.21
N ASP A 113 -4.99 2.36 10.31
CA ASP A 113 -3.87 2.47 9.37
C ASP A 113 -3.98 3.72 8.46
N VAL A 114 -5.19 3.97 7.94
CA VAL A 114 -5.47 5.17 7.15
C VAL A 114 -5.24 6.43 7.97
N ARG A 115 -5.71 6.46 9.23
CA ARG A 115 -5.52 7.62 10.11
C ARG A 115 -4.04 7.85 10.40
N ASP A 116 -3.30 6.81 10.74
CA ASP A 116 -1.88 6.89 11.08
C ASP A 116 -1.06 7.43 9.91
N PHE A 117 -1.34 6.98 8.69
CA PHE A 117 -0.69 7.52 7.50
C PHE A 117 -0.91 9.03 7.33
N PHE A 118 -2.14 9.51 7.47
CA PHE A 118 -2.46 10.93 7.30
C PHE A 118 -1.97 11.80 8.47
N LEU A 119 -2.02 11.30 9.70
CA LEU A 119 -1.57 12.03 10.88
C LEU A 119 -0.04 12.15 10.92
N ALA A 120 0.69 11.06 10.66
CA ALA A 120 2.14 11.11 10.53
C ALA A 120 2.55 12.13 9.44
N ARG A 121 1.85 12.14 8.31
CA ARG A 121 2.12 13.10 7.24
C ARG A 121 1.92 14.56 7.65
N MET A 122 0.92 14.86 8.49
CA MET A 122 0.69 16.21 9.01
C MET A 122 1.81 16.64 9.96
N GLU A 123 2.33 15.73 10.78
CA GLU A 123 3.42 16.00 11.72
C GLU A 123 4.77 16.25 11.01
N TYR A 124 5.06 15.53 9.92
CA TYR A 124 6.33 15.66 9.19
C TYR A 124 6.34 16.72 8.07
N GLY A 125 5.29 17.54 7.95
CA GLY A 125 5.28 18.71 7.05
C GLY A 125 5.39 18.37 5.56
N TRP A 126 4.76 17.27 5.11
CA TRP A 126 4.83 16.88 3.70
C TRP A 126 4.12 17.88 2.77
N ARG A 127 4.87 18.56 1.89
CA ARG A 127 4.30 19.38 0.80
C ARG A 127 4.04 18.51 -0.43
N VAL A 128 2.77 18.39 -0.86
CA VAL A 128 2.48 17.89 -2.22
C VAL A 128 3.06 18.90 -3.19
N HIS A 129 4.10 18.52 -3.93
CA HIS A 129 4.47 19.29 -5.11
C HIS A 129 3.40 19.00 -6.16
N SER A 130 2.56 20.00 -6.46
CA SER A 130 1.69 19.92 -7.62
C SER A 130 2.56 19.78 -8.87
N PRO A 131 2.25 18.89 -9.82
CA PRO A 131 2.96 18.90 -11.10
C PRO A 131 2.59 20.20 -11.81
N SER A 132 3.48 21.20 -11.76
CA SER A 132 3.32 22.43 -12.51
C SER A 132 3.31 22.06 -13.99
N ARG A 133 2.20 22.35 -14.68
CA ARG A 133 2.19 22.43 -16.14
C ARG A 133 3.13 23.56 -16.53
N SER A 134 4.35 23.22 -16.93
CA SER A 134 5.15 24.03 -17.85
C SER A 134 6.29 23.17 -18.38
N ALA A 135 6.14 22.77 -19.63
CA ALA A 135 7.26 22.38 -20.46
C ALA A 135 8.07 23.63 -20.84
N ALA A 136 9.38 23.45 -20.90
CA ALA A 136 10.38 24.29 -21.55
C ALA A 136 10.59 25.71 -20.99
N THR A 137 11.72 25.92 -20.31
CA THR A 137 12.89 26.61 -20.90
C THR A 137 14.09 26.60 -19.95
N ALA A 138 15.24 26.25 -20.53
CA ALA A 138 16.59 26.72 -20.23
C ALA A 138 17.26 26.48 -18.85
N SER A 139 18.38 25.77 -18.93
CA SER A 139 19.72 26.23 -18.53
C SER A 139 19.97 26.63 -17.07
N GLY A 140 20.91 25.89 -16.45
CA GLY A 140 21.82 26.47 -15.46
C GLY A 140 21.66 25.92 -14.05
N SER A 141 22.65 25.13 -13.64
CA SER A 141 23.22 24.97 -12.30
C SER A 141 22.37 25.43 -11.10
N SER A 142 21.87 24.48 -10.32
CA SER A 142 22.20 24.31 -8.88
C SER A 142 21.28 23.23 -8.30
N CYS A 143 21.83 22.05 -8.05
CA CYS A 143 21.14 20.97 -7.37
C CYS A 143 21.24 21.23 -5.86
N MET A 144 20.26 21.94 -5.29
CA MET A 144 20.11 22.08 -3.84
C MET A 144 19.02 21.11 -3.37
N ALA A 145 19.44 19.90 -2.99
CA ALA A 145 18.57 18.95 -2.30
C ALA A 145 18.46 19.36 -0.82
N LEU A 146 17.27 19.80 -0.42
CA LEU A 146 16.93 20.06 0.98
C LEU A 146 16.76 18.72 1.72
N CYS A 147 17.77 18.37 2.52
CA CYS A 147 17.70 17.29 3.51
C CYS A 147 16.97 17.81 4.77
N PRO A 148 16.05 17.04 5.38
CA PRO A 148 15.53 17.40 6.70
C PRO A 148 16.64 17.26 7.74
N VAL A 149 16.79 18.32 8.53
CA VAL A 149 17.78 18.50 9.58
C VAL A 149 17.77 17.32 10.57
N GLY A 150 18.95 16.73 10.85
CA GLY A 150 19.13 15.93 12.07
C GLY A 150 20.09 14.73 12.04
N ARG A 151 20.66 14.30 10.91
CA ARG A 151 21.68 13.23 10.90
C ARG A 151 22.76 13.52 9.86
N SER A 152 24.01 13.64 10.29
CA SER A 152 25.15 13.87 9.41
C SER A 152 25.44 12.62 8.58
N TRP A 153 25.33 12.74 7.26
CA TRP A 153 25.85 11.76 6.30
C TRP A 153 26.82 12.50 5.38
N THR A 154 28.06 12.03 5.30
CA THR A 154 29.05 12.54 4.35
C THR A 154 28.97 11.71 3.06
N CYS A 155 28.69 12.36 1.93
CA CYS A 155 28.78 11.76 0.61
C CYS A 155 30.22 11.84 0.07
N HIS A 156 30.78 10.72 -0.36
CA HIS A 156 31.88 10.68 -1.33
C HIS A 156 31.32 10.28 -2.71
N PRO A 157 31.77 10.90 -3.81
CA PRO A 157 31.28 10.56 -5.14
C PRO A 157 31.79 9.17 -5.54
N GLY A 158 30.89 8.25 -5.86
CA GLY A 158 31.22 7.05 -6.64
C GLY A 158 31.07 5.66 -6.00
N SER A 159 30.31 5.45 -4.92
CA SER A 159 30.02 4.07 -4.46
C SER A 159 28.66 3.90 -3.78
N ALA A 160 28.13 2.68 -3.88
CA ALA A 160 26.82 2.26 -3.38
C ALA A 160 26.68 2.40 -1.85
N TRP A 161 25.44 2.67 -1.41
CA TRP A 161 25.05 2.82 -0.01
C TRP A 161 25.52 1.63 0.83
N SER A 162 26.42 1.88 1.78
CA SER A 162 26.77 0.92 2.83
C SER A 162 26.57 1.57 4.19
N ARG A 163 25.98 0.79 5.11
CA ARG A 163 25.66 1.20 6.48
C ARG A 163 26.99 1.43 7.23
N ALA A 164 27.21 2.63 7.77
CA ALA A 164 28.35 2.90 8.64
C ALA A 164 28.26 1.97 9.87
N ARG A 165 29.32 1.16 10.10
CA ARG A 165 29.47 0.39 11.34
C ARG A 165 29.85 1.35 12.46
N SER A 166 29.15 1.29 13.59
CA SER A 166 29.54 1.98 14.81
C SER A 166 30.95 1.55 15.24
N PRO A 167 31.78 2.46 15.78
CA PRO A 167 33.06 2.08 16.36
C PRO A 167 32.80 1.23 17.61
N ALA A 168 33.32 0.00 17.59
CA ALA A 168 33.38 -0.85 18.76
C ALA A 168 34.34 -0.20 19.77
N ASN A 169 33.83 0.12 20.96
CA ASN A 169 34.67 0.44 22.11
C ASN A 169 35.53 -0.78 22.43
N GLY A 170 36.84 -0.64 22.24
CA GLY A 170 37.83 -1.62 22.65
C GLY A 170 37.94 -1.67 24.16
N VAL A 171 37.54 -2.80 24.75
CA VAL A 171 38.00 -3.22 26.08
C VAL A 171 38.82 -4.48 25.89
N ARG A 172 40.10 -4.37 26.22
CA ARG A 172 41.12 -5.42 26.17
C ARG A 172 41.27 -5.98 27.59
N SER A 173 41.00 -7.26 27.79
CA SER A 173 41.40 -8.07 28.97
C SER A 173 41.18 -9.54 28.62
N SER A 174 42.23 -10.24 28.17
CA SER A 174 43.01 -11.21 28.98
C SER A 174 42.22 -12.46 29.37
N GLN A 175 42.38 -13.53 28.59
CA GLN A 175 42.09 -14.91 29.00
C GLN A 175 43.09 -15.38 30.06
N PRO A 176 42.70 -16.36 30.89
CA PRO A 176 43.59 -17.45 31.24
C PRO A 176 43.03 -18.80 30.75
N GLU A 177 43.98 -19.68 30.42
CA GLU A 177 43.83 -21.14 30.30
C GLU A 177 42.96 -21.71 31.43
N GLN A 178 42.01 -22.61 31.10
CA GLN A 178 42.07 -24.06 31.34
C GLN A 178 41.07 -24.76 30.41
#